data_AF-A0A6V7I5B1-F1
#
_entry.id   AF-A0A6V7I5B1-F1
#
_cell.length_a   1.000
_cell.length_b   1.000
_cell.length_c   1.000
_cell.angle_alpha   90.00
_cell.angle_beta   90.00
_cell.angle_gamma   90.00
#
_symmetry.space_group_name_H-M   'P 1'
#
loop_
_entity.id
_entity.type
_entity.pdbx_description
1 polymer ?
#
loop_
_entity_poly.entity_id
_entity_poly.type
_entity_poly.pdbx_seq_one_letter_code
_entity_poly.pdbx_strand_id
1 'polypeptide(L)' 'CDECVTSRMEDSLRHSRSRINAYRALASPSLIALSSKDPILTAFELSWELRRLSFLEHEFKCEYQ' A
#
# COMPACT_ATOMS: atom_id res chain seq x y z
N CYS A 1 9.90 -5.46 11.66
CA CYS A 1 9.93 -6.92 11.87
C CYS A 1 11.20 -7.46 11.23
N ASP A 2 11.76 -8.57 11.71
CA ASP A 2 13.03 -9.09 11.18
C ASP A 2 12.92 -9.48 9.71
N GLU A 3 11.85 -10.15 9.31
CA GLU A 3 11.56 -10.48 7.90
C GLU A 3 11.51 -9.23 7.00
N CYS A 4 10.92 -8.14 7.49
CA CYS A 4 10.82 -6.87 6.78
C CYS A 4 12.21 -6.27 6.53
N VAL A 5 13.09 -6.34 7.53
CA VAL A 5 14.47 -5.83 7.45
C VAL A 5 15.28 -6.69 6.50
N THR A 6 15.24 -8.01 6.66
CA THR A 6 15.94 -8.96 5.79
C THR A 6 15.50 -8.81 4.34
N SER A 7 14.19 -8.79 4.05
CA SER A 7 13.68 -8.62 2.69
C SER A 7 14.12 -7.30 2.05
N ARG A 8 14.19 -6.21 2.82
CA ARG A 8 14.69 -4.92 2.33
C ARG A 8 16.19 -4.95 2.05
N MET A 9 16.98 -5.63 2.87
CA MET A 9 18.43 -5.75 2.71
C MET A 9 18.81 -6.68 1.56
N GLU A 10 18.05 -7.75 1.34
CA GLU A 10 18.28 -8.70 0.23
C GLU A 10 17.90 -8.10 -1.13
N ASP A 11 16.70 -7.53 -1.25
CA ASP A 11 16.19 -6.94 -2.49
C ASP A 11 15.17 -5.84 -2.20
N SER A 12 15.68 -4.62 -2.03
CA SER A 12 14.88 -3.43 -1.71
C SER A 12 13.86 -3.11 -2.82
N LEU A 13 14.20 -3.29 -4.09
CA LEU A 13 13.31 -2.98 -5.20
C LEU A 13 12.14 -3.97 -5.26
N ARG A 14 12.40 -5.28 -5.12
CA ARG A 14 11.37 -6.31 -5.05
C ARG A 14 10.48 -6.11 -3.83
N HIS A 15 11.06 -5.76 -2.68
CA HIS A 15 10.32 -5.46 -1.47
C HIS A 15 9.34 -4.28 -1.69
N SER A 16 9.84 -3.15 -2.21
CA SER A 16 9.01 -1.97 -2.50
C SER A 16 7.94 -2.26 -3.56
N ARG A 17 8.27 -3.06 -4.58
CA ARG A 17 7.32 -3.47 -5.63
C ARG A 17 6.20 -4.37 -5.06
N SER A 18 6.55 -5.32 -4.20
CA SER A 18 5.56 -6.18 -3.53
C SER A 18 4.60 -5.37 -2.68
N ARG A 19 5.13 -4.39 -1.91
CA ARG A 19 4.31 -3.51 -1.07
C ARG A 19 3.33 -2.66 -1.88
N ILE A 20 3.75 -1.99 -2.96
CA ILE A 20 2.82 -1.19 -3.77
C ILE A 20 1.76 -2.05 -4.46
N ASN A 21 2.09 -3.27 -4.88
CA ASN A 21 1.12 -4.20 -5.45
C ASN A 21 0.08 -4.64 -4.42
N ALA A 22 0.48 -4.87 -3.17
CA ALA A 22 -0.46 -5.15 -2.08
C ALA A 22 -1.42 -3.97 -1.87
N TYR A 23 -0.90 -2.73 -1.81
CA TYR A 23 -1.73 -1.53 -1.67
C TYR A 23 -2.69 -1.33 -2.85
N ARG A 24 -2.26 -1.60 -4.09
CA ARG A 24 -3.15 -1.60 -5.25
C ARG A 24 -4.30 -2.60 -5.12
N ALA A 25 -4.00 -3.82 -4.66
CA ALA A 25 -5.03 -4.83 -4.44
C ALA A 25 -6.01 -4.39 -3.35
N LEU A 26 -5.51 -3.84 -2.24
CA LEU A 26 -6.32 -3.29 -1.14
C LEU A 26 -7.19 -2.11 -1.59
N ALA A 27 -6.69 -1.27 -2.49
CA ALA A 27 -7.42 -0.13 -3.05
C ALA A 27 -8.47 -0.51 -4.11
N SER A 28 -8.59 -1.79 -4.47
CA SER A 28 -9.59 -2.27 -5.42
C SER A 28 -11.01 -1.97 -4.89
N PRO A 29 -11.86 -1.24 -5.65
CA PRO A 29 -13.22 -0.94 -5.23
C PRO A 29 -14.04 -2.19 -4.93
N SER A 30 -13.87 -3.25 -5.74
CA SER A 30 -14.56 -4.52 -5.53
C SER A 30 -14.13 -5.20 -4.22
N LEU A 31 -12.83 -5.15 -3.88
CA LEU A 31 -12.35 -5.72 -2.62
C LEU A 31 -12.89 -4.93 -1.43
N ILE A 32 -12.80 -3.60 -1.46
CA ILE A 32 -13.31 -2.73 -0.39
C ILE A 32 -14.82 -2.93 -0.19
N ALA A 33 -15.59 -2.96 -1.28
CA ALA A 33 -17.03 -3.12 -1.23
C ALA A 33 -17.49 -4.49 -0.67
N LEU A 34 -16.72 -5.55 -0.93
CA LEU A 34 -17.08 -6.92 -0.52
C LEU A 34 -16.51 -7.32 0.85
N SER A 35 -15.42 -6.68 1.29
CA SER A 35 -14.71 -7.08 2.51
C SER A 35 -14.86 -6.11 3.68
N SER A 36 -15.21 -4.84 3.42
CA SER A 36 -15.38 -3.84 4.49
C SER A 36 -16.82 -3.77 4.98
N LYS A 37 -16.97 -3.60 6.31
CA LYS A 37 -18.25 -3.29 6.95
C LYS A 37 -18.74 -1.89 6.57
N ASP A 38 -17.81 -0.94 6.36
CA ASP A 38 -18.08 0.42 5.89
C ASP A 38 -17.11 0.76 4.74
N PRO A 39 -17.49 0.43 3.49
CA PRO A 39 -16.64 0.64 2.32
C PRO A 39 -16.26 2.10 2.08
N ILE A 40 -17.13 3.04 2.48
CA ILE A 40 -16.91 4.47 2.26
C ILE A 40 -15.82 4.96 3.21
N LEU A 41 -15.95 4.67 4.51
CA LEU A 41 -14.95 5.05 5.50
C LEU A 41 -13.58 4.41 5.17
N THR A 42 -13.57 3.11 4.85
CA THR A 42 -12.34 2.40 4.50
C THR A 42 -11.65 3.01 3.27
N ALA A 43 -12.40 3.40 2.24
CA ALA A 43 -11.82 4.05 1.06
C ALA A 43 -11.15 5.39 1.41
N PHE A 44 -11.75 6.20 2.29
CA PHE A 44 -11.17 7.47 2.73
C PHE A 44 -9.92 7.26 3.58
N GLU A 45 -9.94 6.34 4.54
CA GLU A 45 -8.78 6.04 5.38
C GLU A 45 -7.61 5.51 4.55
N LEU A 46 -7.88 4.60 3.62
CA LEU A 46 -6.85 4.05 2.73
C LEU A 46 -6.27 5.13 1.80
N SER A 47 -7.12 6.01 1.24
CA SER A 47 -6.66 7.15 0.43
C SER A 47 -5.71 8.06 1.21
N TRP A 48 -6.02 8.32 2.49
CA TRP A 48 -5.15 9.10 3.36
C TRP A 48 -3.82 8.41 3.65
N GLU A 49 -3.84 7.11 3.93
CA GLU A 49 -2.64 6.31 4.16
C GLU A 49 -1.73 6.30 2.92
N LEU A 50 -2.29 6.05 1.73
CA LEU A 50 -1.54 6.06 0.47
C LEU A 50 -0.91 7.43 0.20
N ARG A 51 -1.67 8.51 0.40
CA ARG A 51 -1.15 9.87 0.27
C ARG A 51 0.03 10.10 1.22
N ARG A 52 -0.07 9.67 2.48
CA ARG A 52 1.03 9.76 3.46
C ARG A 52 2.24 8.96 3.00
N LEU A 53 2.05 7.73 2.50
CA LEU A 53 3.13 6.89 2.00
C LEU A 53 3.85 7.51 0.79
N SER A 54 3.14 8.22 -0.08
CA SER A 54 3.75 8.95 -1.21
C SER A 54 4.77 10.02 -0.79
N PHE A 55 4.71 10.49 0.46
CA PHE A 55 5.68 11.42 1.03
C PHE A 55 6.84 10.72 1.73
N LEU A 56 6.61 9.53 2.28
CA LEU A 56 7.61 8.76 3.02
C LEU A 56 8.50 7.93 2.11
N GLU A 57 7.94 7.40 1.02
CA GLU A 57 8.59 6.47 0.12
C GLU A 57 8.74 7.16 -1.25
N HIS A 58 10.00 7.34 -1.68
CA HIS A 58 10.27 8.00 -2.96
C HIS A 58 10.10 7.03 -4.13
N GLU A 59 10.40 5.75 -3.91
CA GLU A 59 10.14 4.68 -4.86
C GLU A 59 8.64 4.58 -5.14
N PHE A 60 8.26 4.65 -6.42
CA PHE A 60 6.88 4.53 -6.86
C PHE A 60 5.94 5.61 -6.29
N LYS A 61 6.45 6.79 -5.91
CA LYS A 61 5.65 7.90 -5.37
C LYS A 61 4.35 8.17 -6.14
N CYS A 62 4.42 8.20 -7.47
CA CYS A 62 3.25 8.43 -8.33
C CYS A 62 2.22 7.28 -8.28
N GLU A 63 2.62 6.07 -7.90
CA GLU A 63 1.72 4.92 -7.78
C GLU A 63 0.95 4.92 -6.44
N TYR A 64 1.42 5.68 -5.45
CA TYR A 64 0.71 5.92 -4.18
C TYR A 64 -0.26 7.12 -4.24
N GLN A 65 -0.27 7.89 -5.34
CA GLN A 65 -1.16 9.04 -5.55
C GLN A 65 -2.35 8.68 -6.41
#